data_AF-A0A2X3JGS2-F1
#
_entry.id   AF-A0A2X3JGS2-F1
#
_cell.length_a   1.000
_cell.length_b   1.000
_cell.length_c   1.000
_cell.angle_alpha   90.00
_cell.angle_beta   90.00
_cell.angle_gamma   90.00
#
_symmetry.space_group_name_H-M   'P 1'
#
loop_
_entity.id
_entity.type
_entity.pdbx_description
1 polymer ?
#
loop_
_entity_poly.entity_id
_entity_poly.type
_entity_poly.pdbx_seq_one_letter_code
_entity_poly.pdbx_strand_id
1 'polypeptide(L)'
;MYVTAQKNLLPAAFAKMNKNGVPVTLVISQLVITSIALIILTNTGGGNNMSFLIALALTVVIYLCAYFMLFIGYIVLVLKHPDLKRTFNIPGGKGVKLSWQLSVADFNYGVLLFPSCRRITSRVILPICMLNYWLLVSWWYLPCPFILYAVHDRKGKANTGVTLEPINSQNAPKGHFFLHPRARSTTLYCDE
;
A
#
# COMPACT_ATOMS: atom_id res chain seq x y z
N MET A 1 -7.05 2.32 5.44
CA MET A 1 -7.90 1.13 5.21
C MET A 1 -9.37 1.34 5.59
N TYR A 2 -9.71 2.09 6.63
CA TYR A 2 -11.12 2.25 6.98
C TYR A 2 -11.93 3.14 6.01
N VAL A 3 -11.31 4.17 5.41
CA VAL A 3 -11.94 5.02 4.38
C VAL A 3 -12.52 4.22 3.20
N THR A 4 -11.90 3.09 2.82
CA THR A 4 -12.42 2.22 1.76
C THR A 4 -13.63 1.40 2.23
N ALA A 5 -13.72 1.10 3.53
CA ALA A 5 -14.89 0.44 4.11
C ALA A 5 -16.10 1.38 4.16
N GLN A 6 -15.89 2.65 4.50
CA GLN A 6 -16.95 3.68 4.42
C GLN A 6 -17.45 3.92 2.99
N LYS A 7 -16.54 3.84 2.01
CA LYS A 7 -16.86 4.02 0.59
C LYS A 7 -17.51 2.80 -0.07
N ASN A 8 -17.90 1.77 0.69
CA ASN A 8 -18.46 0.52 0.16
C ASN A 8 -17.55 -0.17 -0.86
N LEU A 9 -16.23 -0.10 -0.63
CA LEU A 9 -15.23 -0.78 -1.44
C LEU A 9 -14.71 -2.07 -0.77
N LEU A 10 -15.13 -2.32 0.47
CA LEU A 10 -14.80 -3.51 1.26
C LEU A 10 -16.08 -4.23 1.68
N PRO A 11 -16.09 -5.58 1.76
CA PRO A 11 -17.26 -6.34 2.21
C PRO A 11 -17.73 -5.86 3.59
N ALA A 12 -19.04 -5.85 3.83
CA ALA A 12 -19.65 -5.31 5.06
C ALA A 12 -19.05 -5.90 6.35
N ALA A 13 -18.57 -7.15 6.32
CA ALA A 13 -17.88 -7.78 7.44
C ALA A 13 -16.59 -7.04 7.86
N PHE A 14 -15.88 -6.41 6.90
CA PHE A 14 -14.64 -5.65 7.13
C PHE A 14 -14.88 -4.21 7.60
N ALA A 15 -16.12 -3.72 7.53
CA ALA A 15 -16.49 -2.40 8.02
C ALA A 15 -16.79 -2.37 9.53
N LYS A 16 -16.80 -3.53 10.20
CA LYS A 16 -17.13 -3.63 11.63
C LYS A 16 -16.02 -3.05 12.51
N MET A 17 -16.41 -2.15 13.40
CA MET A 17 -15.54 -1.57 14.43
C MET A 17 -15.94 -2.02 15.84
N ASN A 18 -15.00 -1.96 16.77
CA ASN A 18 -15.26 -2.12 18.20
C ASN A 18 -15.61 -0.76 18.84
N LYS A 19 -16.15 -0.78 20.07
CA LYS A 19 -16.53 0.39 20.88
C LYS A 19 -15.42 1.44 21.07
N ASN A 20 -14.17 1.07 20.83
CA ASN A 20 -13.00 1.95 20.94
C ASN A 20 -12.54 2.52 19.58
N GLY A 21 -13.40 2.50 18.55
CA GLY A 21 -13.08 3.01 17.21
C GLY A 21 -12.02 2.19 16.44
N VAL A 22 -11.78 0.94 16.85
CA VAL A 22 -10.78 0.07 16.21
C VAL A 22 -11.47 -0.83 15.17
N PRO A 23 -11.02 -0.82 13.89
CA PRO A 23 -11.54 -1.73 12.87
C PRO A 23 -10.97 -3.14 13.04
N VAL A 24 -11.54 -3.91 13.98
CA VAL A 24 -11.00 -5.21 14.42
C VAL A 24 -10.92 -6.22 13.29
N THR A 25 -11.92 -6.31 12.41
CA THR A 25 -11.90 -7.27 11.30
C THR A 25 -10.74 -7.00 10.34
N LEU A 26 -10.46 -5.72 10.04
CA LEU A 26 -9.34 -5.34 9.18
C LEU A 26 -8.00 -5.70 9.83
N VAL A 27 -7.82 -5.38 11.11
CA VAL A 27 -6.58 -5.71 11.84
C VAL A 27 -6.34 -7.22 11.90
N ILE A 28 -7.37 -8.01 12.25
CA ILE A 28 -7.25 -9.46 12.32
C ILE A 28 -6.94 -10.04 10.93
N SER A 29 -7.62 -9.58 9.87
CA SER A 29 -7.35 -10.08 8.51
C SER A 29 -5.93 -9.79 8.05
N GLN A 30 -5.41 -8.59 8.34
CA GLN A 30 -4.02 -8.23 8.06
C GLN A 30 -3.05 -9.15 8.80
N LEU A 31 -3.29 -9.40 10.09
CA LEU A 31 -2.47 -10.29 10.91
C LEU A 31 -2.44 -11.71 10.34
N VAL A 32 -3.60 -12.29 10.02
CA VAL A 32 -3.70 -13.64 9.45
C VAL A 32 -2.92 -13.75 8.13
N ILE A 33 -3.11 -12.80 7.21
CA ILE A 33 -2.40 -12.78 5.93
C ILE A 33 -0.88 -12.68 6.16
N THR A 34 -0.44 -11.80 7.06
CA THR A 34 0.99 -11.65 7.36
C THR A 34 1.59 -12.88 8.04
N SER A 35 0.86 -13.55 8.93
CA SER A 35 1.33 -14.78 9.56
C SER A 35 1.51 -15.92 8.56
N ILE A 36 0.55 -16.11 7.65
CA ILE A 36 0.66 -17.12 6.57
C ILE A 36 1.86 -16.80 5.67
N ALA A 37 2.00 -15.53 5.25
CA ALA A 37 3.13 -15.10 4.43
C ALA A 37 4.48 -15.33 5.12
N LEU A 38 4.59 -15.06 6.42
CA LEU A 38 5.80 -15.31 7.21
C LEU A 38 6.13 -16.80 7.31
N ILE A 39 5.14 -17.67 7.53
CA ILE A 39 5.37 -19.12 7.61
C ILE A 39 5.90 -19.65 6.27
N ILE A 40 5.27 -19.26 5.16
CA ILE A 40 5.71 -19.66 3.81
C ILE A 40 7.13 -19.15 3.55
N LEU A 41 7.39 -17.88 3.85
CA LEU A 41 8.67 -17.26 3.53
C LEU A 41 9.83 -17.78 4.38
N THR A 42 9.59 -18.02 5.67
CA THR A 42 10.61 -18.56 6.58
C THR A 42 10.95 -20.01 6.23
N ASN A 43 9.96 -20.83 5.87
CA ASN A 43 10.19 -22.24 5.53
C ASN A 43 10.74 -22.46 4.11
N THR A 44 10.49 -21.55 3.17
CA THR A 44 10.91 -21.69 1.76
C THR A 44 12.18 -20.90 1.40
N GLY A 45 12.58 -19.90 2.20
CA GLY A 45 13.57 -18.90 1.81
C GLY A 45 15.06 -19.26 1.93
N GLY A 46 15.45 -20.54 2.04
CA GLY A 46 16.86 -20.95 1.86
C GLY A 46 17.86 -20.44 2.92
N GLY A 47 17.40 -20.14 4.14
CA GLY A 47 18.20 -19.70 5.30
C GLY A 47 17.85 -18.29 5.81
N ASN A 48 18.18 -18.00 7.07
CA ASN A 48 17.70 -16.80 7.78
C ASN A 48 17.93 -15.46 7.06
N ASN A 49 19.09 -15.27 6.41
CA ASN A 49 19.41 -14.01 5.73
C ASN A 49 18.61 -13.82 4.42
N MET A 50 18.31 -14.91 3.72
CA MET A 50 17.64 -14.86 2.42
C MET A 50 16.13 -14.65 2.60
N SER A 51 15.50 -15.37 3.54
CA SER A 51 14.09 -15.14 3.89
C SER A 51 13.83 -13.69 4.33
N PHE A 52 14.74 -13.10 5.12
CA PHE A 52 14.63 -11.71 5.54
C PHE A 52 14.71 -10.71 4.37
N LEU A 53 15.69 -10.87 3.47
CA LEU A 53 15.85 -9.99 2.32
C LEU A 53 14.68 -10.10 1.32
N ILE A 54 14.15 -11.31 1.13
CA ILE A 54 12.97 -11.54 0.29
C ILE A 54 11.73 -10.89 0.92
N ALA A 55 11.58 -10.94 2.26
CA ALA A 55 10.49 -10.28 2.96
C ALA A 55 10.51 -8.77 2.71
N LEU A 56 11.70 -8.16 2.88
CA LEU A 56 11.91 -6.74 2.67
C LEU A 56 11.62 -6.37 1.21
N ALA A 57 12.17 -7.13 0.26
CA ALA A 57 11.92 -6.92 -1.17
C ALA A 57 10.42 -6.98 -1.51
N LEU A 58 9.70 -7.97 -0.97
CA LEU A 58 8.26 -8.15 -1.22
C LEU A 58 7.46 -6.95 -0.73
N THR A 59 7.77 -6.43 0.46
CA THR A 59 7.12 -5.21 0.94
C THR A 59 7.41 -4.02 0.05
N VAL A 60 8.68 -3.82 -0.36
CA VAL A 60 9.08 -2.70 -1.24
C VAL A 60 8.31 -2.75 -2.56
N VAL A 61 8.15 -3.93 -3.17
CA VAL A 61 7.47 -4.05 -4.46
C VAL A 61 5.97 -3.79 -4.37
N ILE A 62 5.29 -4.26 -3.31
CA ILE A 62 3.89 -3.91 -3.09
C ILE A 62 3.72 -2.39 -2.96
N TYR A 63 4.64 -1.70 -2.29
CA TYR A 63 4.64 -0.24 -2.21
C TYR A 63 4.90 0.41 -3.58
N LEU A 64 5.87 -0.10 -4.34
CA LEU A 64 6.19 0.43 -5.67
C LEU A 64 4.98 0.37 -6.61
N CYS A 65 4.18 -0.68 -6.56
CA CYS A 65 2.91 -0.76 -7.31
C CYS A 65 1.98 0.43 -7.02
N ALA A 66 1.82 0.80 -5.75
CA ALA A 66 1.02 1.97 -5.37
C ALA A 66 1.67 3.29 -5.85
N TYR A 67 3.00 3.38 -5.83
CA TYR A 67 3.72 4.53 -6.38
C TYR A 67 3.52 4.69 -7.89
N PHE A 68 3.48 3.61 -8.68
CA PHE A 68 3.16 3.70 -10.11
C PHE A 68 1.78 4.30 -10.36
N MET A 69 0.76 3.84 -9.61
CA MET A 69 -0.58 4.41 -9.71
C MET A 69 -0.61 5.89 -9.32
N LEU A 70 0.11 6.26 -8.25
CA LEU A 70 0.26 7.66 -7.83
C LEU A 70 0.91 8.49 -8.94
N PHE A 71 1.97 7.98 -9.57
CA PHE A 71 2.69 8.73 -10.58
C PHE A 71 1.91 8.92 -11.86
N ILE A 72 1.22 7.88 -12.32
CA ILE A 72 0.29 7.96 -13.46
C ILE A 72 -0.84 8.94 -13.13
N GLY A 73 -1.43 8.85 -11.93
CA GLY A 73 -2.46 9.77 -11.47
C GLY A 73 -1.99 11.22 -11.44
N TYR A 74 -0.75 11.47 -11.03
CA TYR A 74 -0.14 12.80 -11.06
C TYR A 74 0.05 13.32 -12.50
N ILE A 75 0.53 12.49 -13.42
CA ILE A 75 0.64 12.88 -14.85
C ILE A 75 -0.74 13.25 -15.40
N VAL A 76 -1.76 12.44 -15.12
CA VAL A 76 -3.16 12.72 -15.50
C VAL A 76 -3.64 14.04 -14.87
N LEU A 77 -3.33 14.30 -13.60
CA LEU A 77 -3.70 15.53 -12.90
C LEU A 77 -3.03 16.78 -13.50
N VAL A 78 -1.76 16.69 -13.90
CA VAL A 78 -1.00 17.79 -14.53
C VAL A 78 -1.47 18.04 -15.96
N LEU A 79 -1.81 16.99 -16.71
CA LEU A 79 -2.21 17.10 -18.11
C LEU A 79 -3.70 17.47 -18.28
N LYS A 80 -4.61 16.77 -17.58
CA LYS A 80 -6.07 16.86 -17.78
C LYS A 80 -6.79 17.84 -16.86
N HIS A 81 -6.22 18.19 -15.70
CA HIS A 81 -6.90 19.06 -14.72
C HIS A 81 -6.04 20.27 -14.32
N PRO A 82 -5.57 21.10 -15.26
CA PRO A 82 -4.72 22.25 -14.96
C PRO A 82 -5.41 23.29 -14.08
N ASP A 83 -6.74 23.41 -14.15
CA ASP A 83 -7.50 24.52 -13.54
C ASP A 83 -7.82 24.33 -12.05
N LEU A 84 -7.47 23.18 -11.47
CA LEU A 84 -7.67 22.92 -10.05
C LEU A 84 -6.73 23.79 -9.19
N LYS A 85 -7.31 24.47 -8.18
CA LYS A 85 -6.56 25.26 -7.19
C LYS A 85 -5.63 24.35 -6.39
N ARG A 86 -4.33 24.63 -6.44
CA ARG A 86 -3.28 23.86 -5.75
C ARG A 86 -2.60 24.74 -4.72
N THR A 87 -2.67 24.34 -3.45
CA THR A 87 -1.97 25.03 -2.35
C THR A 87 -0.46 24.88 -2.46
N PHE A 88 0.00 23.74 -2.98
CA PHE A 88 1.42 23.47 -3.25
C PHE A 88 1.61 23.12 -4.72
N ASN A 89 2.59 23.77 -5.35
CA ASN A 89 2.97 23.53 -6.74
C ASN A 89 4.47 23.28 -6.81
N ILE A 90 4.86 22.20 -7.49
CA ILE A 90 6.27 21.96 -7.81
C ILE A 90 6.76 23.10 -8.72
N PRO A 91 7.85 23.81 -8.36
CA PRO A 91 8.41 24.86 -9.19
C PRO A 91 8.94 24.26 -10.51
N GLY A 92 8.80 24.98 -11.64
CA GLY A 92 9.35 24.55 -12.95
C GLY A 92 8.35 24.40 -14.11
N GLY A 93 7.10 24.82 -13.96
CA GLY A 93 6.12 24.73 -15.07
C GLY A 93 5.76 23.28 -15.45
N LYS A 94 5.00 23.10 -16.54
CA LYS A 94 4.42 21.80 -16.91
C LYS A 94 5.46 20.79 -17.42
N GLY A 95 6.46 21.27 -18.16
CA GLY A 95 7.53 20.42 -18.74
C GLY A 95 8.48 19.83 -17.69
N VAL A 96 8.96 20.64 -16.74
CA VAL A 96 9.85 20.15 -15.67
C VAL A 96 9.13 19.17 -14.76
N LYS A 97 7.85 19.42 -14.44
CA LYS A 97 7.02 18.50 -13.65
C LYS A 97 6.92 17.12 -14.30
N LEU A 98 6.78 17.05 -15.62
CA LEU A 98 6.67 15.78 -16.33
C LEU A 98 8.03 15.07 -16.44
N SER A 99 9.10 15.81 -16.75
CA SER A 99 10.47 15.28 -16.80
C SER A 99 10.90 14.68 -15.47
N TRP A 100 10.75 15.43 -14.37
CA TRP A 100 11.04 14.95 -13.02
C TRP A 100 10.28 13.67 -12.69
N GLN A 101 8.99 13.65 -13.03
CA GLN A 101 8.13 12.51 -12.75
C GLN A 101 8.55 11.25 -13.51
N LEU A 102 8.91 11.40 -14.79
CA LEU A 102 9.37 10.28 -15.61
C LEU A 102 10.68 9.71 -15.06
N SER A 103 11.65 10.56 -14.70
CA SER A 103 12.91 10.11 -14.09
C SER A 103 12.70 9.32 -12.79
N VAL A 104 11.75 9.76 -11.94
CA VAL A 104 11.40 9.05 -10.70
C VAL A 104 10.68 7.73 -10.99
N ALA A 105 9.79 7.69 -11.99
CA ALA A 105 9.10 6.47 -12.40
C ALA A 105 10.10 5.44 -12.96
N ASP A 106 11.05 5.87 -13.79
CA ASP A 106 12.12 5.03 -14.35
C ASP A 106 13.02 4.46 -13.25
N PHE A 107 13.37 5.26 -12.25
CA PHE A 107 14.13 4.78 -11.09
C PHE A 107 13.36 3.69 -10.33
N ASN A 108 12.06 3.92 -10.07
CA ASN A 108 11.22 2.94 -9.38
C ASN A 108 11.05 1.65 -10.20
N TYR A 109 10.97 1.75 -11.53
CA TYR A 109 10.95 0.60 -12.43
C TYR A 109 12.27 -0.17 -12.42
N GLY A 110 13.40 0.54 -12.35
CA GLY A 110 14.71 -0.06 -12.14
C GLY A 110 14.76 -0.87 -10.85
N VAL A 111 14.32 -0.31 -9.72
CA VAL A 111 14.30 -0.99 -8.40
C VAL A 111 13.44 -2.26 -8.44
N LEU A 112 12.33 -2.30 -9.19
CA LEU A 112 11.54 -3.52 -9.40
C LEU A 112 12.33 -4.62 -10.11
N LEU A 113 13.14 -4.24 -11.11
CA LEU A 113 13.91 -5.18 -11.91
C LEU A 113 15.23 -5.61 -11.26
N PHE A 114 15.74 -4.87 -10.27
CA PHE A 114 16.90 -5.23 -9.48
C PHE A 114 16.49 -6.17 -8.36
N PRO A 115 16.72 -7.49 -8.49
CA PRO A 115 16.36 -8.40 -7.42
C PRO A 115 17.41 -8.19 -6.33
N SER A 116 16.98 -7.71 -5.16
CA SER A 116 17.86 -7.46 -4.01
C SER A 116 18.66 -8.70 -3.58
N CYS A 117 18.27 -9.90 -4.05
CA CYS A 117 18.98 -11.16 -3.86
C CYS A 117 20.16 -11.42 -4.81
N ARG A 118 20.44 -10.60 -5.84
CA ARG A 118 21.53 -10.87 -6.82
C ARG A 118 22.93 -11.03 -6.20
N ARG A 119 23.14 -10.60 -4.95
CA ARG A 119 24.46 -10.63 -4.28
C ARG A 119 24.70 -11.81 -3.36
N ILE A 120 23.73 -12.68 -3.10
CA ILE A 120 23.88 -13.73 -2.08
C ILE A 120 23.49 -15.10 -2.67
N THR A 121 24.54 -15.82 -3.09
CA THR A 121 24.64 -17.29 -3.12
C THR A 121 23.89 -18.11 -4.19
N SER A 122 24.68 -18.98 -4.85
CA SER A 122 24.34 -20.14 -5.69
C SER A 122 23.58 -19.90 -7.00
N ARG A 123 24.14 -20.40 -8.12
CA ARG A 123 23.59 -20.36 -9.49
C ARG A 123 22.21 -21.04 -9.63
N VAL A 124 21.77 -21.82 -8.64
CA VAL A 124 20.52 -22.61 -8.71
C VAL A 124 19.43 -22.08 -7.78
N ILE A 125 19.76 -21.59 -6.59
CA ILE A 125 18.78 -21.14 -5.59
C ILE A 125 18.22 -19.76 -5.95
N LEU A 126 19.08 -18.88 -6.47
CA LEU A 126 18.73 -17.53 -6.86
C LEU A 126 17.56 -17.43 -7.88
N PRO A 127 17.57 -18.17 -9.02
CA PRO A 127 16.46 -18.11 -9.98
C PRO A 127 15.15 -18.68 -9.41
N ILE A 128 15.22 -19.71 -8.56
CA ILE A 128 14.04 -20.33 -7.94
C ILE A 128 13.37 -19.36 -6.95
N CYS A 129 14.16 -18.68 -6.12
CA CYS A 129 13.63 -17.67 -5.20
C CYS A 129 13.05 -16.47 -5.94
N MET A 130 13.69 -16.01 -7.02
CA MET A 130 13.15 -14.94 -7.87
C MET A 130 11.85 -15.36 -8.55
N LEU A 131 11.77 -16.58 -9.08
CA LEU A 131 10.55 -17.08 -9.72
C LEU A 131 9.40 -17.16 -8.72
N ASN A 132 9.61 -17.74 -7.54
CA ASN A 132 8.61 -17.78 -6.47
C ASN A 132 8.17 -16.37 -6.05
N TYR A 133 9.11 -15.44 -5.95
CA TYR A 133 8.84 -14.05 -5.67
C TYR A 133 7.92 -13.40 -6.72
N TRP A 134 8.24 -13.54 -8.00
CA TRP A 134 7.43 -13.01 -9.10
C TRP A 134 6.06 -13.69 -9.19
N LEU A 135 5.97 -14.99 -8.91
CA LEU A 135 4.70 -15.72 -8.84
C LEU A 135 3.83 -15.23 -7.69
N LEU A 136 4.38 -15.04 -6.48
CA LEU A 136 3.62 -14.54 -5.34
C LEU A 136 3.09 -13.11 -5.58
N VAL A 137 3.93 -12.22 -6.10
CA VAL A 137 3.54 -10.83 -6.38
C VAL A 137 2.47 -10.77 -7.48
N SER A 138 2.67 -11.50 -8.59
CA SER A 138 1.76 -11.45 -9.74
C SER A 138 0.45 -12.20 -9.53
N TRP A 139 0.47 -13.34 -8.83
CA TRP A 139 -0.70 -14.20 -8.68
C TRP A 139 -1.53 -13.89 -7.44
N TRP A 140 -0.90 -13.47 -6.35
CA TRP A 140 -1.59 -13.26 -5.08
C TRP A 140 -1.80 -11.77 -4.78
N TYR A 141 -0.71 -11.01 -4.64
CA TYR A 141 -0.80 -9.65 -4.09
C TYR A 141 -1.40 -8.63 -5.05
N LEU A 142 -1.06 -8.69 -6.33
CA LEU A 142 -1.55 -7.75 -7.32
C LEU A 142 -3.04 -7.97 -7.68
N PRO A 143 -3.54 -9.20 -7.87
CA PRO A 143 -4.95 -9.43 -8.18
C PRO A 143 -5.89 -9.26 -6.98
N CYS A 144 -5.43 -9.51 -5.75
CA CYS A 144 -6.23 -9.41 -4.53
C CYS A 144 -7.13 -8.15 -4.45
N PRO A 145 -6.61 -6.91 -4.58
CA PRO A 145 -7.45 -5.71 -4.52
C PRO A 145 -8.45 -5.61 -5.68
N PHE A 146 -8.11 -6.10 -6.88
CA PHE A 146 -8.99 -6.06 -8.04
C PHE A 146 -10.09 -7.13 -7.98
N ILE A 147 -9.76 -8.35 -7.52
CA ILE A 147 -10.73 -9.43 -7.30
C ILE A 147 -11.71 -9.01 -6.21
N LEU A 148 -11.20 -8.46 -5.11
CA LEU A 148 -12.03 -7.92 -4.03
C LEU A 148 -12.97 -6.83 -4.56
N TYR A 149 -12.47 -5.93 -5.40
CA TYR A 149 -13.29 -4.90 -6.04
C TYR A 149 -14.34 -5.46 -7.01
N ALA A 150 -14.00 -6.50 -7.78
CA ALA A 150 -14.89 -7.09 -8.80
C ALA A 150 -15.99 -7.98 -8.20
N VAL A 151 -15.66 -8.74 -7.15
CA VAL A 151 -16.59 -9.67 -6.48
C VAL A 151 -17.53 -8.94 -5.51
N HIS A 152 -17.20 -7.70 -5.10
CA HIS A 152 -18.01 -6.97 -4.16
C HIS A 152 -19.31 -6.43 -4.79
N ASP A 153 -20.44 -6.93 -4.30
CA ASP A 153 -21.78 -6.45 -4.68
C ASP A 153 -22.02 -5.05 -4.08
N ARG A 154 -22.27 -4.07 -4.94
CA ARG A 154 -22.39 -2.63 -4.59
C ARG A 154 -23.72 -2.28 -3.93
N LYS A 155 -24.50 -3.27 -3.50
CA LYS A 155 -25.90 -3.09 -3.07
C LYS A 155 -26.07 -2.76 -1.59
N GLY A 156 -25.00 -2.74 -0.79
CA GLY A 156 -25.07 -2.31 0.61
C GLY A 156 -24.55 -0.88 0.79
N LYS A 157 -25.35 0.01 1.39
CA LYS A 157 -24.83 1.23 2.03
C LYS A 157 -24.25 0.85 3.39
N ALA A 158 -22.93 0.75 3.51
CA ALA A 158 -22.24 0.71 4.80
C ALA A 158 -22.30 2.11 5.42
N ASN A 159 -23.45 2.45 6.00
CA ASN A 159 -23.57 3.57 6.92
C ASN A 159 -22.89 3.15 8.22
N THR A 160 -21.58 3.33 8.32
CA THR A 160 -20.83 2.95 9.53
C THR A 160 -21.06 3.90 10.71
N GLY A 161 -21.88 4.95 10.59
CA GLY A 161 -22.26 5.85 11.69
C GLY A 161 -21.10 6.58 12.38
N VAL A 162 -19.92 6.64 11.74
CA VAL A 162 -18.72 7.25 12.31
C VAL A 162 -18.13 8.24 11.33
N THR A 163 -17.87 9.45 11.80
CA THR A 163 -17.30 10.54 11.01
C THR A 163 -15.78 10.52 11.16
N LEU A 164 -15.07 10.65 10.04
CA LEU A 164 -13.60 10.70 10.02
C LEU A 164 -13.14 12.16 10.03
N GLU A 165 -12.60 12.60 11.16
CA GLU A 165 -12.02 13.94 11.27
C GLU A 165 -10.53 13.91 10.87
N PRO A 166 -10.07 14.75 9.92
CA PRO A 166 -8.66 14.79 9.53
C PRO A 166 -7.77 15.30 10.67
N ILE A 167 -6.67 14.58 10.93
CA ILE A 167 -5.68 15.00 11.94
C ILE A 167 -4.83 16.14 11.38
N ASN A 168 -4.90 17.28 12.06
CA ASN A 168 -4.02 18.42 11.81
C ASN A 168 -2.99 18.57 12.95
N SER A 169 -2.02 19.46 12.76
CA SER A 169 -1.01 19.78 13.79
C SER A 169 -1.61 20.22 15.13
N GLN A 170 -2.84 20.75 15.11
CA GLN A 170 -3.54 21.23 16.29
C GLN A 170 -4.39 20.15 17.00
N ASN A 171 -4.95 19.18 16.26
CA ASN A 171 -5.82 18.11 16.81
C ASN A 171 -5.07 16.76 16.91
N ALA A 172 -3.74 16.77 16.85
CA ALA A 172 -2.94 15.56 16.88
C ALA A 172 -2.86 14.99 18.32
N PRO A 173 -3.14 13.69 18.52
CA PRO A 173 -3.03 13.08 19.83
C PRO A 173 -1.59 13.13 20.36
N LYS A 174 -1.44 13.07 21.69
CA LYS A 174 -0.11 13.08 22.34
C LYS A 174 0.74 11.94 21.79
N GLY A 175 1.98 12.23 21.40
CA GLY A 175 2.88 11.23 20.81
C GLY A 175 2.66 10.93 19.33
N HIS A 176 1.63 11.52 18.68
CA HIS A 176 1.32 11.23 17.28
C HIS A 176 2.48 11.51 16.33
N PHE A 177 3.21 12.61 16.58
CA PHE A 177 4.36 12.99 15.76
C PHE A 177 5.61 12.12 15.96
N PHE A 178 5.69 11.37 17.06
CA PHE A 178 6.78 10.42 17.33
C PHE A 178 6.59 9.07 16.61
N LEU A 179 5.38 8.75 16.17
CA LEU A 179 5.11 7.56 15.37
C LEU A 179 5.67 7.71 13.95
N HIS A 180 6.24 6.62 13.44
CA HIS A 180 6.77 6.54 12.09
C HIS A 180 5.70 6.93 11.05
N PRO A 181 5.99 7.78 10.04
CA PRO A 181 4.99 8.30 9.09
C PRO A 181 4.17 7.21 8.39
N ARG A 182 4.76 6.04 8.13
CA ARG A 182 4.05 4.90 7.50
C ARG A 182 2.97 4.26 8.37
N ALA A 183 3.09 4.34 9.69
CA ALA A 183 2.19 3.67 10.63
C ALA A 183 1.11 4.61 11.20
N ARG A 184 1.14 5.89 10.80
CA ARG A 184 0.30 6.94 11.37
C ARG A 184 -1.07 6.97 10.70
N SER A 185 -2.14 7.02 11.50
CA SER A 185 -3.48 7.33 10.97
C SER A 185 -3.55 8.81 10.58
N THR A 186 -4.24 9.12 9.48
CA THR A 186 -4.48 10.51 9.04
C THR A 186 -5.82 11.05 9.53
N THR A 187 -6.65 10.22 10.15
CA THR A 187 -8.00 10.56 10.60
C THR A 187 -8.28 10.00 11.99
N LEU A 188 -9.01 10.75 12.81
CA LEU A 188 -9.62 10.30 14.06
C LEU A 188 -11.03 9.76 13.78
N TYR A 189 -11.49 8.86 14.64
CA TYR A 189 -12.86 8.39 14.66
C TYR A 189 -13.62 9.26 15.64
N CYS A 190 -14.58 10.03 15.13
CA CYS A 190 -15.56 10.73 15.96
C CYS A 190 -16.86 9.97 15.88
N ASP A 191 -17.29 9.42 17.02
CA ASP A 191 -18.66 8.94 17.18
C ASP A 191 -19.60 10.16 17.13
N GLU A 192 -20.72 10.03 16.41
CA GLU A 192 -21.81 11.03 16.45
C GLU A 192 -22.48 11.09 17.82
#